data_AF-A0A6G5QMS0-F1
#
_entry.id   AF-A0A6G5QMS0-F1
#
_cell.length_a   1.000
_cell.length_b   1.000
_cell.length_c   1.000
_cell.angle_alpha   90.00
_cell.angle_beta   90.00
_cell.angle_gamma   90.00
#
_symmetry.space_group_name_H-M   'P 1'
#
loop_
_entity.id
_entity.type
_entity.pdbx_description
1 polymer ?
#
loop_
_entity_poly.entity_id
_entity_poly.type
_entity_poly.pdbx_seq_one_letter_code
_entity_poly.pdbx_strand_id
1 'polypeptide(L)'
;MNLTSTTRLPVDHMISGALIGAIAAGGIGILNYKKGSASKAEVVAKTTKTAIQGGIVTACAISASNKLVSARYLAAAVTVAVGIAGVVATEKLIKNLEESK
;
A
#
# COMPACT_ATOMS: atom_id res chain seq x y z
N MET A 1 -19.72 3.51 -24.47
CA MET A 1 -19.36 3.95 -23.11
C MET A 1 -18.03 3.33 -22.76
N ASN A 2 -16.93 4.08 -22.86
CA ASN A 2 -15.58 3.57 -22.62
C ASN A 2 -15.33 3.60 -21.10
N LEU A 3 -15.64 2.50 -20.40
CA LEU A 3 -15.57 2.39 -18.94
C LEU A 3 -14.14 2.18 -18.41
N THR A 4 -13.13 2.23 -19.27
CA THR A 4 -11.73 2.01 -18.87
C THR A 4 -10.91 3.25 -19.21
N SER A 5 -10.31 3.83 -18.18
CA SER A 5 -9.22 4.78 -18.37
C SER A 5 -8.12 4.08 -19.16
N THR A 6 -7.80 4.57 -20.34
CA THR A 6 -6.69 4.07 -21.17
C THR A 6 -5.33 4.51 -20.63
N THR A 7 -5.30 5.31 -19.55
CA THR A 7 -4.08 5.69 -18.85
C THR A 7 -3.87 4.76 -17.66
N ARG A 8 -2.83 3.91 -17.72
CA ARG A 8 -2.37 3.12 -16.55
C ARG A 8 -1.63 4.02 -15.57
N LEU A 9 -2.33 4.98 -14.98
CA LEU A 9 -1.75 5.92 -14.04
C LEU A 9 -1.40 5.17 -12.73
N PRO A 10 -0.17 5.35 -12.20
CA PRO A 10 0.21 4.75 -10.92
C PRO A 10 -0.75 5.09 -9.77
N VAL A 11 -1.41 6.25 -9.83
CA VAL A 11 -2.36 6.73 -8.81
C VAL A 11 -3.66 5.90 -8.80
N ASP A 12 -4.20 5.53 -9.95
CA ASP A 12 -5.43 4.72 -10.01
C ASP A 12 -5.19 3.33 -9.39
N HIS A 13 -4.00 2.79 -9.65
CA HIS A 13 -3.56 1.53 -9.08
C HIS A 13 -3.15 1.65 -7.60
N MET A 14 -2.68 2.82 -7.16
CA MET A 14 -2.44 3.11 -5.74
C MET A 14 -3.72 2.96 -4.93
N ILE A 15 -4.83 3.53 -5.40
CA ILE A 15 -6.12 3.47 -4.70
C ILE A 15 -6.59 2.02 -4.60
N SER A 16 -6.47 1.25 -5.68
CA SER A 16 -6.82 -0.17 -5.71
C SER A 16 -5.94 -1.00 -4.76
N GLY A 17 -4.62 -0.78 -4.75
CA GLY A 17 -3.69 -1.41 -3.83
C GLY A 17 -4.01 -1.10 -2.36
N ALA A 18 -4.37 0.15 -2.08
CA ALA A 18 -4.75 0.56 -0.73
C ALA A 18 -6.06 -0.08 -0.27
N LEU A 19 -7.06 -0.12 -1.16
CA LEU A 19 -8.34 -0.75 -0.87
C LEU A 19 -8.18 -2.25 -0.61
N ILE A 20 -7.45 -2.97 -1.46
CA ILE A 20 -7.20 -4.41 -1.28
C ILE A 20 -6.42 -4.66 0.02
N GLY A 21 -5.41 -3.84 0.31
CA GLY A 21 -4.67 -3.89 1.57
C GLY A 21 -5.56 -3.69 2.80
N ALA A 22 -6.48 -2.71 2.74
CA ALA A 22 -7.45 -2.45 3.79
C ALA A 22 -8.43 -3.62 3.97
N ILE A 23 -8.97 -4.18 2.88
CA ILE A 23 -9.89 -5.31 2.93
C ILE A 23 -9.22 -6.52 3.57
N ALA A 24 -8.00 -6.86 3.13
CA ALA A 24 -7.26 -8.00 3.65
C ALA A 24 -6.93 -7.84 5.15
N ALA A 25 -6.34 -6.71 5.53
CA ALA A 25 -5.95 -6.47 6.92
C ALA A 25 -7.16 -6.27 7.84
N GLY A 26 -8.19 -5.56 7.37
CA GLY A 26 -9.42 -5.32 8.12
C GLY A 26 -10.22 -6.60 8.32
N GLY A 27 -10.36 -7.44 7.29
CA GLY A 27 -11.03 -8.73 7.39
C GLY A 27 -10.36 -9.65 8.42
N ILE A 28 -9.03 -9.81 8.35
CA ILE A 28 -8.27 -10.59 9.33
C ILE A 28 -8.36 -9.95 10.72
N GLY A 29 -8.26 -8.62 10.80
CA GLY A 29 -8.31 -7.87 12.06
C GLY A 29 -9.64 -8.00 12.79
N ILE A 30 -10.77 -7.96 12.08
CA ILE A 30 -12.11 -8.17 12.67
C ILE A 30 -12.22 -9.56 13.29
N LEU A 31 -11.68 -10.59 12.63
CA LEU A 31 -11.67 -11.95 13.18
C LEU A 31 -10.82 -12.03 14.47
N ASN A 32 -9.65 -11.39 14.47
CA ASN A 32 -8.77 -11.37 15.65
C ASN A 32 -9.38 -10.59 16.83
N TYR A 33 -10.08 -9.49 16.54
CA TYR A 33 -10.84 -8.75 17.57
C TYR A 33 -11.94 -9.62 18.18
N LYS A 34 -12.72 -10.33 17.36
CA LYS A 34 -13.78 -11.25 17.86
C LYS A 34 -13.23 -12.39 18.70
N LYS A 35 -11.99 -12.82 18.45
CA LYS A 35 -11.27 -13.85 19.23
C LYS A 35 -10.61 -13.32 20.50
N GLY A 36 -10.71 -12.01 20.78
CA GLY A 36 -10.02 -11.37 21.91
C GLY A 36 -8.50 -11.28 21.76
N SER A 37 -7.98 -11.53 20.55
CA SER A 37 -6.53 -11.56 20.27
C SER A 37 -5.98 -10.22 19.74
N ALA A 38 -6.84 -9.20 19.61
CA ALA A 38 -6.48 -7.84 19.23
C ALA A 38 -7.55 -6.85 19.70
N SER A 39 -7.15 -5.63 20.04
CA SER A 39 -8.04 -4.51 20.32
C SER A 39 -8.56 -3.84 19.03
N LYS A 40 -9.66 -3.07 19.13
CA LYS A 40 -10.17 -2.29 17.99
C LYS A 40 -9.12 -1.30 17.46
N ALA A 41 -8.36 -0.68 18.36
CA ALA A 41 -7.34 0.29 18.01
C ALA A 41 -6.21 -0.36 17.19
N GLU A 42 -5.71 -1.52 17.63
CA GLU A 42 -4.68 -2.28 16.90
C GLU A 42 -5.19 -2.73 15.51
N VAL A 43 -6.46 -3.13 15.42
CA VAL A 43 -7.07 -3.51 14.15
C VAL A 43 -7.12 -2.33 13.18
N VAL A 44 -7.55 -1.15 13.64
CA VAL A 44 -7.60 0.07 12.82
C VAL A 44 -6.19 0.49 12.40
N ALA A 45 -5.24 0.54 13.33
CA ALA A 45 -3.85 0.92 13.04
C ALA A 45 -3.21 -0.01 12.00
N LYS A 46 -3.35 -1.34 12.18
CA LYS A 46 -2.83 -2.33 11.24
C LYS A 46 -3.50 -2.25 9.88
N THR A 47 -4.81 -2.02 9.84
CA THR A 47 -5.57 -1.86 8.59
C THR A 47 -5.11 -0.64 7.82
N THR A 48 -5.00 0.51 8.48
CA THR A 48 -4.50 1.75 7.89
C THR A 48 -3.06 1.61 7.40
N LYS A 49 -2.18 1.01 8.20
CA LYS A 49 -0.79 0.72 7.79
C LYS A 49 -0.74 -0.12 6.53
N THR A 50 -1.50 -1.21 6.50
CA THR A 50 -1.51 -2.14 5.37
C THR A 50 -2.13 -1.51 4.12
N ALA A 51 -3.13 -0.64 4.29
CA ALA A 51 -3.71 0.12 3.18
C ALA A 51 -2.68 1.08 2.56
N ILE A 52 -1.99 1.89 3.37
CA ILE A 52 -0.98 2.83 2.86
C ILE A 52 0.16 2.07 2.16
N GLN A 53 0.68 1.02 2.78
CA GLN A 53 1.73 0.19 2.19
C GLN A 53 1.26 -0.50 0.90
N GLY A 54 0.04 -1.05 0.89
CA GLY A 54 -0.57 -1.64 -0.30
C GLY A 54 -0.65 -0.66 -1.46
N GLY A 55 -1.09 0.58 -1.19
CA GLY A 55 -1.13 1.63 -2.21
C GLY A 55 0.25 1.96 -2.78
N ILE A 56 1.24 2.20 -1.92
CA ILE A 56 2.62 2.51 -2.34
C ILE A 56 3.20 1.39 -3.19
N VAL A 57 3.09 0.14 -2.73
CA VAL A 57 3.63 -1.03 -3.42
C VAL A 57 2.98 -1.18 -4.79
N THR A 58 1.66 -1.10 -4.89
CA THR A 58 0.97 -1.25 -6.17
C THR A 58 1.30 -0.10 -7.13
N ALA A 59 1.35 1.15 -6.65
CA ALA A 59 1.72 2.29 -7.48
C ALA A 59 3.13 2.15 -8.06
N CYS A 60 4.11 1.78 -7.21
CA CYS A 60 5.49 1.61 -7.63
C CYS A 60 5.66 0.40 -8.54
N ALA A 61 4.95 -0.71 -8.29
CA ALA A 61 4.98 -1.90 -9.13
C ALA A 61 4.48 -1.60 -10.56
N ILE A 62 3.36 -0.87 -10.70
CA ILE A 62 2.84 -0.47 -12.02
C ILE A 62 3.77 0.53 -12.70
N SER A 63 4.26 1.53 -11.96
CA SER A 63 5.20 2.53 -12.48
C SER A 63 6.51 1.92 -12.95
N ALA A 64 7.04 0.92 -12.22
CA ALA A 64 8.23 0.17 -12.60
C ALA A 64 7.96 -0.74 -13.80
N SER A 65 6.82 -1.44 -13.83
CA SER A 65 6.41 -2.30 -14.95
C SER A 65 6.27 -1.51 -16.26
N ASN A 66 5.66 -0.32 -16.21
CA ASN A 66 5.55 0.56 -17.37
C ASN A 66 6.94 0.99 -17.88
N LYS A 67 7.88 1.34 -16.99
CA LYS A 67 9.26 1.70 -17.36
C LYS A 67 10.05 0.51 -17.90
N LEU A 68 9.83 -0.68 -17.34
CA LEU A 68 10.50 -1.92 -17.74
C LEU A 68 10.16 -2.29 -19.19
N VAL A 69 8.87 -2.26 -19.55
CA VAL A 69 8.41 -2.52 -20.93
C VAL A 69 8.93 -1.49 -21.92
N SER A 70 9.15 -0.24 -21.49
CA SER A 70 9.78 0.80 -22.31
C SER A 70 11.32 0.75 -22.32
N ALA A 71 11.94 -0.36 -21.91
CA ALA A 71 13.40 -0.55 -21.82
C ALA A 71 14.14 0.47 -20.92
N ARG A 72 13.44 1.15 -20.01
CA ARG A 72 14.01 2.12 -19.06
C ARG A 72 14.40 1.42 -17.76
N TYR A 73 15.35 0.48 -17.83
CA TYR A 73 15.71 -0.42 -16.73
C TYR A 73 16.19 0.29 -15.46
N LEU A 74 17.09 1.27 -15.59
CA LEU A 74 17.58 2.05 -14.44
C LEU A 74 16.43 2.79 -13.74
N ALA A 75 15.55 3.41 -14.51
CA ALA A 75 14.40 4.12 -13.97
C ALA A 75 13.39 3.16 -13.32
N ALA A 76 13.24 1.94 -13.85
CA ALA A 76 12.42 0.90 -13.22
C ALA A 76 13.02 0.46 -11.88
N ALA A 77 14.33 0.21 -11.82
CA ALA A 77 15.04 -0.14 -10.58
C ALA A 77 14.93 0.96 -9.52
N VAL A 78 15.13 2.23 -9.90
CA VAL A 78 14.93 3.38 -9.00
C VAL A 78 13.49 3.44 -8.49
N THR A 79 12.49 3.18 -9.34
CA THR A 79 11.08 3.17 -8.93
C THR A 79 10.80 2.08 -7.89
N VAL A 80 11.40 0.89 -8.03
CA VAL A 80 11.30 -0.18 -7.03
C VAL A 80 11.96 0.26 -5.71
N ALA A 81 13.15 0.85 -5.78
CA ALA A 81 13.86 1.36 -4.59
C ALA A 81 13.03 2.42 -3.84
N VAL A 82 12.39 3.34 -4.58
CA VAL A 82 11.46 4.34 -4.01
C VAL A 82 10.27 3.66 -3.34
N GLY A 83 9.70 2.61 -3.94
CA GLY A 83 8.63 1.83 -3.33
C GLY A 83 9.04 1.19 -2.00
N ILE A 84 10.20 0.54 -1.96
CA ILE A 84 10.76 -0.05 -0.73
C ILE A 84 10.98 1.03 0.33
N ALA A 85 11.61 2.14 -0.05
CA ALA A 85 11.84 3.27 0.85
C ALA A 85 10.52 3.84 1.39
N GLY A 86 9.49 3.97 0.56
CA GLY A 86 8.16 4.43 0.95
C GLY A 86 7.48 3.50 1.95
N VAL A 87 7.61 2.17 1.78
CA VAL A 87 7.10 1.18 2.74
C VAL A 87 7.80 1.34 4.09
N VAL A 88 9.13 1.43 4.11
CA VAL A 88 9.93 1.61 5.34
C VAL A 88 9.60 2.94 6.03
N ALA A 89 9.47 4.02 5.26
CA ALA A 89 9.08 5.33 5.78
C ALA A 89 7.69 5.30 6.42
N THR A 90 6.74 4.59 5.81
CA THR A 90 5.39 4.39 6.37
C THR A 90 5.45 3.66 7.72
N GLU A 91 6.33 2.65 7.86
CA GLU A 91 6.49 1.97 9.14
C GLU A 91 6.98 2.89 10.25
N LYS A 92 7.98 3.73 9.94
CA LYS A 92 8.52 4.70 10.90
C LYS A 92 7.52 5.78 11.27
N LEU A 93 6.80 6.32 10.28
CA LEU A 93 5.80 7.35 10.50
C LEU A 93 4.68 6.86 11.42
N ILE A 94 4.16 5.66 11.16
CA ILE A 94 3.05 5.11 11.95
C ILE A 94 3.51 4.78 13.38
N LYS A 95 4.71 4.20 13.55
CA LYS A 95 5.28 3.96 14.89
C LYS A 95 5.42 5.25 15.69
N ASN A 96 5.96 6.32 15.08
CA ASN A 96 6.09 7.60 15.77
C ASN A 96 4.71 8.18 16.19
N LEU A 97 3.67 7.99 15.36
CA LEU A 97 2.31 8.41 15.67
C LEU A 97 1.66 7.57 16.79
N GLU A 98 2.06 6.30 16.92
CA GLU A 98 1.64 5.42 18.01
C GLU A 98 2.36 5.75 19.33
N GLU A 99 3.65 6.09 19.27
CA GLU A 99 4.49 6.43 20.44
C GLU A 99 4.29 7.86 20.98
N SER A 100 3.80 8.79 20.15
CA SER A 100 3.51 10.18 20.56
C SER A 100 2.20 10.34 21.36
N LYS A 101 1.65 9.23 21.87
CA LYS A 101 0.34 9.13 22.51
C LYS A 101 0.46 8.62 23.94
#